data_AF-A0A1Y1X5S9-F1
#
_entry.id   AF-A0A1Y1X5S9-F1
#
_cell.length_a   1.000
_cell.length_b   1.000
_cell.length_c   1.000
_cell.angle_alpha   90.00
_cell.angle_beta   90.00
_cell.angle_gamma   90.00
#
_symmetry.space_group_name_H-M   'P 1'
#
loop_
_entity.id
_entity.type
_entity.pdbx_description
1 polymer ?
#
loop_
_entity_poly.entity_id
_entity_poly.type
_entity_poly.pdbx_seq_one_letter_code
_entity_poly.pdbx_strand_id
1 'polypeptide(L)'
;MLHQLYSIVTNPTAIDKEIVQLCQEGKLRKLKIGDFQDEYGLMVMSDYIQEINKVKENLAASLKPVEFLDRFCKLILGVKCMDVSITRNGLTEYMEASEEDVTELIAAGFLTIGNANTFHFCVRNAGLFISNFTKGRKEIMRSLKRRKYKELLEKQLEARKILGTEFSVKFHLLDLIGSGRCESIGTTSGELIKLTKKGLDEI
;
A
#
# COMPACT_ATOMS: atom_id res chain seq x y z
N MET A 1 -3.95 3.42 0.26
CA MET A 1 -3.66 2.88 -1.09
C MET A 1 -3.59 4.04 -2.06
N LEU A 2 -2.62 4.05 -2.98
CA LEU A 2 -2.42 5.17 -3.93
C LEU A 2 -3.69 5.50 -4.72
N HIS A 3 -4.39 4.47 -5.20
CA HIS A 3 -5.59 4.66 -6.04
C HIS A 3 -6.69 5.51 -5.38
N GLN A 4 -6.79 5.49 -4.05
CA GLN A 4 -7.80 6.30 -3.35
C GLN A 4 -7.64 7.80 -3.63
N LEU A 5 -6.42 8.28 -3.87
CA LEU A 5 -6.17 9.69 -4.20
C LEU A 5 -6.76 10.08 -5.55
N TYR A 6 -6.68 9.20 -6.55
CA TYR A 6 -7.26 9.43 -7.87
C TYR A 6 -8.80 9.50 -7.84
N SER A 7 -9.45 8.98 -6.79
CA SER A 7 -10.88 9.11 -6.60
C SER A 7 -11.29 10.42 -5.90
N ILE A 8 -10.36 11.10 -5.21
CA ILE A 8 -10.66 12.30 -4.42
C ILE A 8 -10.27 13.56 -5.19
N VAL A 9 -9.16 13.52 -5.92
CA VAL A 9 -8.58 14.69 -6.57
C VAL A 9 -8.75 14.59 -8.08
N THR A 10 -9.22 15.68 -8.69
CA THR A 10 -9.67 15.72 -10.08
C THR A 10 -8.55 15.71 -11.12
N ASN A 11 -7.30 15.98 -10.73
CA ASN A 11 -6.15 16.08 -11.64
C ASN A 11 -5.10 15.00 -11.31
N PRO A 12 -5.20 13.79 -11.91
CA PRO A 12 -4.25 12.70 -11.66
C PRO A 12 -2.79 13.07 -11.92
N THR A 13 -2.52 13.84 -12.98
CA THR A 13 -1.17 14.28 -13.33
C THR A 13 -0.56 15.20 -12.26
N ALA A 14 -1.38 16.05 -11.63
CA ALA A 14 -0.91 16.90 -10.54
C ALA A 14 -0.56 16.06 -9.30
N ILE A 15 -1.38 15.06 -8.97
CA ILE A 15 -1.12 14.13 -7.86
C ILE A 15 0.20 13.40 -8.08
N ASP A 16 0.43 12.85 -9.27
CA ASP A 16 1.66 12.11 -9.56
C ASP A 16 2.90 13.01 -9.41
N LYS A 17 2.83 14.25 -9.91
CA LYS A 17 3.91 15.24 -9.74
C LYS A 17 4.15 15.57 -8.27
N GLU A 18 3.09 15.79 -7.50
CA GLU A 18 3.19 16.13 -6.08
C GLU A 18 3.73 14.95 -5.26
N ILE A 19 3.30 13.73 -5.52
CA ILE A 19 3.85 12.52 -4.88
C ILE A 19 5.33 12.39 -5.18
N VAL A 20 5.74 12.55 -6.44
CA VAL A 20 7.17 12.50 -6.81
C VAL A 20 7.94 13.57 -6.04
N GLN A 21 7.45 14.80 -5.99
CA GLN A 21 8.08 15.88 -5.24
C GLN A 21 8.18 15.56 -3.74
N LEU A 22 7.11 15.09 -3.10
CA LEU A 22 7.12 14.73 -1.68
C LEU A 22 8.04 13.55 -1.38
N CYS A 23 8.19 12.61 -2.31
CA CYS A 23 9.17 11.54 -2.21
C CYS A 23 10.61 12.06 -2.34
N GLN A 24 10.87 13.01 -3.26
CA GLN A 24 12.18 13.65 -3.41
C GLN A 24 12.57 14.48 -2.18
N GLU A 25 11.59 15.13 -1.55
CA GLU A 25 11.74 15.88 -0.30
C GLU A 25 11.86 14.97 0.93
N GLY A 26 11.76 13.64 0.77
CA GLY A 26 11.83 12.68 1.88
C GLY A 26 10.65 12.76 2.86
N LYS A 27 9.52 13.37 2.46
CA LYS A 27 8.31 13.49 3.28
C LYS A 27 7.38 12.29 3.13
N LEU A 28 7.44 11.63 1.98
CA LEU A 28 6.59 10.50 1.63
C LEU A 28 7.44 9.34 1.11
N ARG A 29 6.99 8.12 1.33
CA ARG A 29 7.57 6.92 0.74
C ARG A 29 6.50 6.13 0.01
N LYS A 30 6.76 5.80 -1.25
CA LYS A 30 5.98 4.83 -2.02
C LYS A 30 6.47 3.43 -1.66
N LEU A 31 5.55 2.53 -1.35
CA LEU A 31 5.84 1.16 -0.93
C LEU A 31 5.02 0.20 -1.77
N LYS A 32 5.58 -0.98 -2.07
CA LYS A 32 4.82 -2.02 -2.75
C LYS A 32 3.91 -2.71 -1.74
N ILE A 33 2.63 -2.87 -2.09
CA ILE A 33 1.61 -3.45 -1.22
C ILE A 33 0.99 -4.65 -1.94
N GLY A 34 1.23 -5.85 -1.41
CA GLY A 34 0.73 -7.09 -1.99
C GLY A 34 1.53 -7.56 -3.20
N ASP A 35 1.05 -8.67 -3.78
CA ASP A 35 1.71 -9.35 -4.90
C ASP A 35 1.19 -8.89 -6.28
N PHE A 36 0.16 -8.04 -6.29
CA PHE A 36 -0.44 -7.54 -7.52
C PHE A 36 0.49 -6.52 -8.21
N GLN A 37 0.54 -6.59 -9.54
CA GLN A 37 1.20 -5.56 -10.33
C GLN A 37 0.52 -4.21 -10.10
N ASP A 38 1.33 -3.19 -9.90
CA ASP A 38 0.92 -1.79 -9.72
C ASP A 38 0.10 -1.45 -8.46
N GLU A 39 0.21 -2.24 -7.40
CA GLU A 39 -0.37 -1.91 -6.10
C GLU A 39 0.64 -1.24 -5.17
N TYR A 40 0.42 0.05 -4.94
CA TYR A 40 1.28 0.88 -4.13
C TYR A 40 0.56 1.50 -2.94
N GLY A 41 1.25 1.49 -1.81
CA GLY A 41 0.94 2.28 -0.62
C GLY A 41 1.77 3.55 -0.61
N LEU A 42 1.22 4.59 0.00
CA LEU A 42 1.97 5.78 0.37
C LEU A 42 2.02 5.81 1.88
N MET A 43 3.20 6.06 2.43
CA MET A 43 3.42 6.20 3.87
C MET A 43 4.16 7.49 4.13
N VAL A 44 3.71 8.25 5.14
CA VAL A 44 4.45 9.43 5.61
C VAL A 44 5.79 8.97 6.17
N MET A 45 6.87 9.63 5.76
CA MET A 45 8.22 9.18 6.12
C MET A 45 8.43 9.22 7.64
N SER A 46 7.89 10.23 8.33
CA SER A 46 7.95 10.30 9.80
C SER A 46 7.39 9.06 10.47
N ASP A 47 6.24 8.56 9.98
CA ASP A 47 5.59 7.39 10.54
C ASP A 47 6.39 6.13 10.24
N TYR A 48 7.02 6.05 9.06
CA TYR A 48 7.86 4.93 8.68
C TYR A 48 9.11 4.85 9.56
N ILE A 49 9.77 5.98 9.82
CA ILE A 49 10.91 6.06 10.73
C ILE A 49 10.49 5.73 12.17
N GLN A 50 9.31 6.18 12.62
CA GLN A 50 8.80 5.81 13.93
C GLN A 50 8.61 4.29 14.07
N GLU A 51 8.12 3.61 13.03
CA GLU A 51 7.99 2.15 13.05
C GLU A 51 9.35 1.45 13.14
N ILE A 52 10.38 1.96 12.44
CA ILE A 52 11.75 1.44 12.55
C ILE A 52 12.29 1.64 13.97
N ASN A 53 12.10 2.83 14.55
CA ASN A 53 12.55 3.13 15.92
C ASN A 53 11.85 2.25 16.96
N LYS A 54 10.55 1.99 16.82
CA LYS A 54 9.84 1.05 17.71
C LYS A 54 10.43 -0.36 17.63
N VAL A 55 10.79 -0.85 16.44
CA VAL A 55 11.47 -2.16 16.32
C VAL A 55 12.83 -2.12 16.97
N LYS A 56 13.59 -1.05 16.74
CA LYS A 56 14.91 -0.84 17.33
C LYS A 56 14.86 -0.92 18.86
N GLU A 57 13.92 -0.21 19.48
CA GLU A 57 13.70 -0.22 20.93
C GLU A 57 13.36 -1.62 21.45
N ASN A 58 12.47 -2.35 20.76
CA ASN A 58 12.07 -3.71 21.14
C ASN A 58 13.23 -4.73 21.03
N LEU A 59 14.05 -4.62 19.97
CA LEU A 59 15.22 -5.48 19.78
C LEU A 59 16.32 -5.16 20.80
N ALA A 60 16.56 -3.87 21.08
CA ALA A 60 17.52 -3.43 22.09
C ALA A 60 17.12 -3.93 23.49
N ALA A 61 15.84 -3.86 23.85
CA ALA A 61 15.32 -4.41 25.10
C ALA A 61 15.50 -5.93 25.20
N SER A 62 15.60 -6.62 24.05
CA SER A 62 15.86 -8.06 23.94
C SER A 62 17.34 -8.40 23.76
N LEU A 63 18.26 -7.44 23.95
CA LEU A 63 19.72 -7.59 23.78
C LEU A 63 20.14 -8.10 22.39
N LYS A 64 19.34 -7.81 21.35
CA LYS A 64 19.66 -8.14 19.97
C LYS A 64 20.44 -6.99 19.30
N PRO A 65 21.28 -7.28 18.27
CA PRO A 65 21.93 -6.25 17.47
C PRO A 65 20.91 -5.30 16.84
N VAL A 66 21.25 -4.02 16.71
CA VAL A 66 20.34 -2.98 16.21
C VAL A 66 21.00 -1.98 15.26
N GLU A 67 22.32 -2.04 15.09
CA GLU A 67 23.09 -1.11 14.27
C GLU A 67 22.64 -1.15 12.80
N PHE A 68 22.17 -2.30 12.32
CA PHE A 68 21.64 -2.45 10.97
C PHE A 68 20.39 -1.60 10.73
N LEU A 69 19.57 -1.36 11.76
CA LEU A 69 18.40 -0.48 11.66
C LEU A 69 18.80 0.99 11.55
N ASP A 70 19.91 1.40 12.18
CA ASP A 70 20.45 2.74 12.01
C ASP A 70 20.98 2.96 10.60
N ARG A 71 21.70 1.98 10.05
CA ARG A 71 22.14 2.01 8.65
C ARG A 71 20.96 1.99 7.69
N PHE A 72 19.92 1.20 7.98
CA PHE A 72 18.69 1.15 7.20
C PHE A 72 17.94 2.49 7.25
N CYS A 73 17.76 3.12 8.41
CA CYS A 73 17.18 4.46 8.52
C CYS A 73 17.93 5.48 7.67
N LYS A 74 19.28 5.48 7.70
CA LYS A 74 20.10 6.36 6.86
C LYS A 74 19.91 6.10 5.38
N LEU A 75 19.81 4.84 4.97
CA LEU A 75 19.49 4.44 3.60
C LEU A 75 18.12 5.00 3.15
N ILE A 76 17.09 4.80 3.96
CA ILE A 76 15.70 5.21 3.67
C ILE A 76 15.56 6.73 3.56
N LEU A 77 16.29 7.48 4.39
CA LEU A 77 16.33 8.94 4.35
C LEU A 77 17.24 9.49 3.24
N GLY A 78 18.05 8.64 2.61
CA GLY A 78 18.97 9.01 1.56
C GLY A 78 18.29 9.19 0.20
N VAL A 79 18.76 10.18 -0.58
CA VAL A 79 18.26 10.49 -1.94
C VAL A 79 18.40 9.31 -2.92
N LYS A 80 19.32 8.38 -2.65
CA LYS A 80 19.59 7.22 -3.50
C LYS A 80 18.52 6.11 -3.41
N CYS A 81 17.61 6.18 -2.43
CA CYS A 81 16.66 5.10 -2.13
C CYS A 81 15.20 5.55 -2.28
N MET A 82 14.88 6.12 -3.44
CA MET A 82 13.52 6.55 -3.78
C MET A 82 12.64 5.45 -4.37
N ASP A 83 13.26 4.39 -4.90
CA ASP A 83 12.54 3.28 -5.50
C ASP A 83 11.82 2.43 -4.44
N VAL A 84 10.75 1.76 -4.88
CA VAL A 84 9.98 0.80 -4.08
C VAL A 84 10.74 -0.51 -3.82
N SER A 85 11.91 -0.67 -4.44
CA SER A 85 12.75 -1.85 -4.38
C SER A 85 14.22 -1.51 -4.36
N ILE A 86 15.01 -2.43 -3.85
CA ILE A 86 16.47 -2.34 -3.83
C ILE A 86 17.06 -3.71 -4.18
N THR A 87 18.16 -3.70 -4.93
CA THR A 87 18.90 -4.92 -5.24
C THR A 87 19.73 -5.35 -4.04
N ARG A 88 20.09 -6.63 -3.98
CA ARG A 88 21.03 -7.13 -2.97
C ARG A 88 22.33 -6.33 -2.96
N ASN A 89 22.91 -6.10 -4.14
CA ASN A 89 24.13 -5.31 -4.28
C ASN A 89 23.93 -3.87 -3.76
N GLY A 90 22.76 -3.27 -3.98
CA GLY A 90 22.45 -1.94 -3.44
C GLY A 90 22.38 -1.92 -1.91
N LEU A 91 21.85 -2.97 -1.27
CA LEU A 91 21.88 -3.07 0.20
C LEU A 91 23.31 -3.17 0.72
N THR A 92 24.15 -3.99 0.09
CA THR A 92 25.57 -4.09 0.48
C THR A 92 26.33 -2.79 0.21
N GLU A 93 26.11 -2.12 -0.92
CA GLU A 93 26.79 -0.87 -1.29
C GLU A 93 26.38 0.31 -0.40
N TYR A 94 25.10 0.45 -0.08
CA TYR A 94 24.59 1.66 0.58
C TYR A 94 24.45 1.55 2.09
N MET A 95 24.33 0.35 2.64
CA MET A 95 24.19 0.14 4.08
C MET A 95 25.14 -0.92 4.64
N GLU A 96 26.11 -1.41 3.85
CA GLU A 96 27.08 -2.42 4.26
C GLU A 96 26.38 -3.66 4.87
N ALA A 97 25.21 -4.01 4.33
CA ALA A 97 24.39 -5.08 4.88
C ALA A 97 25.03 -6.45 4.69
N SER A 98 25.08 -7.24 5.77
CA SER A 98 25.36 -8.68 5.71
C SER A 98 24.09 -9.47 5.33
N GLU A 99 24.24 -10.77 5.06
CA GLU A 99 23.10 -11.65 4.81
C GLU A 99 22.18 -11.79 6.03
N GLU A 100 22.77 -11.75 7.22
CA GLU A 100 22.05 -11.72 8.49
C GLU A 100 21.25 -10.42 8.64
N ASP A 101 21.81 -9.26 8.30
CA ASP A 101 21.09 -7.98 8.34
C ASP A 101 19.86 -8.01 7.42
N VAL A 102 20.00 -8.54 6.20
CA VAL A 102 18.88 -8.68 5.25
C VAL A 102 17.81 -9.60 5.81
N THR A 103 18.21 -10.72 6.42
CA THR A 103 17.30 -11.69 7.04
C THR A 103 16.52 -11.04 8.19
N GLU A 104 17.20 -10.27 9.04
CA GLU A 104 16.59 -9.53 10.15
C GLU A 104 15.65 -8.41 9.64
N LEU A 105 15.97 -7.71 8.56
CA LEU A 105 15.08 -6.71 7.95
C LEU A 105 13.80 -7.33 7.37
N ILE A 106 13.91 -8.54 6.80
CA ILE A 106 12.74 -9.31 6.34
C ILE A 106 11.91 -9.76 7.54
N ALA A 107 12.54 -10.32 8.57
CA ALA A 107 11.87 -10.77 9.79
C ALA A 107 11.19 -9.61 10.54
N ALA A 108 11.81 -8.43 10.57
CA ALA A 108 11.25 -7.21 11.12
C ALA A 108 10.09 -6.62 10.28
N GLY A 109 9.90 -7.11 9.05
CA GLY A 109 8.82 -6.70 8.14
C GLY A 109 9.08 -5.40 7.37
N PHE A 110 10.34 -4.98 7.23
CA PHE A 110 10.72 -3.80 6.45
C PHE A 110 11.12 -4.14 5.01
N LEU A 111 11.46 -5.40 4.74
CA LEU A 111 11.72 -5.92 3.41
C LEU A 111 10.85 -7.15 3.12
N THR A 112 10.50 -7.34 1.84
CA THR A 112 9.99 -8.61 1.32
C THR A 112 10.77 -9.03 0.08
N ILE A 113 10.81 -10.32 -0.19
CA ILE A 113 11.51 -10.88 -1.35
C ILE A 113 10.65 -10.60 -2.59
N GLY A 114 11.24 -9.90 -3.58
CA GLY A 114 10.62 -9.69 -4.89
C GLY A 114 11.03 -10.77 -5.87
N ASN A 115 12.29 -10.71 -6.30
CA ASN A 115 12.93 -11.67 -7.21
C ASN A 115 14.23 -12.17 -6.59
N ALA A 116 14.94 -13.10 -7.26
CA ALA A 116 16.18 -13.72 -6.77
C ALA A 116 17.26 -12.73 -6.26
N ASN A 117 17.28 -11.49 -6.75
CA ASN A 117 18.25 -10.48 -6.36
C ASN A 117 17.66 -9.11 -5.97
N THR A 118 16.33 -9.05 -5.76
CA THR A 118 15.62 -7.79 -5.53
C THR A 118 14.67 -7.91 -4.35
N PHE A 119 14.76 -6.94 -3.45
CA PHE A 119 13.89 -6.80 -2.28
C PHE A 119 12.96 -5.60 -2.46
N HIS A 120 11.73 -5.71 -1.98
CA HIS A 120 10.79 -4.60 -1.94
C HIS A 120 10.71 -4.03 -0.52
N PHE A 121 10.63 -2.71 -0.41
CA PHE A 121 10.36 -2.06 0.88
C PHE A 121 8.92 -2.29 1.30
N CYS A 122 8.75 -2.66 2.56
CA CYS A 122 7.46 -2.96 3.17
C CYS A 122 7.28 -2.28 4.53
N VAL A 123 6.04 -2.34 5.01
CA VAL A 123 5.66 -1.94 6.36
C VAL A 123 5.34 -3.19 7.17
N ARG A 124 5.62 -3.12 8.47
CA ARG A 124 5.21 -4.17 9.41
C ARG A 124 3.72 -4.47 9.32
N ASN A 125 3.37 -5.73 9.54
CA ASN A 125 1.99 -6.20 9.50
C ASN A 125 1.25 -5.90 8.18
N ALA A 126 1.97 -5.56 7.09
CA ALA A 126 1.35 -5.30 5.79
C ALA A 126 0.50 -6.48 5.33
N GLY A 127 0.86 -7.72 5.64
CA GLY A 127 0.06 -8.91 5.30
C GLY A 127 -1.36 -8.88 5.87
N LEU A 128 -1.54 -8.45 7.12
CA LEU A 128 -2.87 -8.32 7.71
C LEU A 128 -3.69 -7.23 7.01
N PHE A 129 -3.05 -6.08 6.77
CA PHE A 129 -3.64 -4.96 6.03
C PHE A 129 -4.07 -5.42 4.63
N ILE A 130 -3.17 -6.04 3.87
CA ILE A 130 -3.40 -6.53 2.50
C ILE A 130 -4.53 -7.56 2.49
N SER A 131 -4.56 -8.47 3.47
CA SER A 131 -5.62 -9.49 3.58
C SER A 131 -6.98 -8.84 3.80
N ASN A 132 -7.11 -7.96 4.81
CA ASN A 132 -8.35 -7.26 5.12
C ASN A 132 -8.80 -6.36 3.96
N PHE A 133 -7.84 -5.72 3.30
CA PHE A 133 -8.08 -4.88 2.15
C PHE A 133 -8.61 -5.68 0.95
N THR A 134 -7.88 -6.73 0.55
CA THR A 134 -8.24 -7.58 -0.59
C THR A 134 -9.57 -8.29 -0.40
N LYS A 135 -9.86 -8.78 0.81
CA LYS A 135 -11.14 -9.41 1.14
C LYS A 135 -12.30 -8.43 0.99
N GLY A 136 -12.19 -7.22 1.55
CA GLY A 136 -13.22 -6.20 1.44
C GLY A 136 -13.46 -5.75 0.00
N ARG A 137 -12.38 -5.53 -0.76
CA ARG A 137 -12.44 -5.20 -2.19
C ARG A 137 -13.20 -6.28 -2.97
N LYS A 138 -12.81 -7.55 -2.83
CA LYS A 138 -13.45 -8.69 -3.51
C LYS A 138 -14.91 -8.84 -3.13
N GLU A 139 -15.28 -8.59 -1.88
CA GLU A 139 -16.66 -8.73 -1.42
C GLU A 139 -17.60 -7.68 -2.05
N ILE A 140 -17.18 -6.41 -2.14
CA ILE A 140 -17.95 -5.37 -2.84
C ILE A 140 -18.11 -5.73 -4.32
N MET A 141 -17.00 -6.08 -4.96
CA MET A 141 -16.99 -6.45 -6.37
C MET A 141 -17.90 -7.65 -6.67
N ARG A 142 -17.89 -8.69 -5.83
CA ARG A 142 -18.81 -9.85 -5.91
C ARG A 142 -20.26 -9.46 -5.64
N SER A 143 -20.51 -8.54 -4.70
CA SER A 143 -21.85 -8.01 -4.44
C SER A 143 -22.42 -7.31 -5.67
N LEU A 144 -21.63 -6.48 -6.36
CA LEU A 144 -22.01 -5.82 -7.60
C LEU A 144 -22.21 -6.84 -8.74
N LYS A 145 -21.24 -7.75 -8.97
CA LYS A 145 -21.28 -8.76 -10.05
C LYS A 145 -22.56 -9.61 -10.07
N ARG A 146 -23.15 -9.88 -8.90
CA ARG A 146 -24.41 -10.65 -8.75
C ARG A 146 -25.67 -9.89 -9.19
N ARG A 147 -25.59 -8.58 -9.43
CA ARG A 147 -26.73 -7.76 -9.85
C ARG A 147 -26.90 -7.82 -11.37
N LYS A 148 -28.16 -7.75 -11.84
CA LYS A 148 -28.51 -7.77 -13.28
C LYS A 148 -27.70 -6.76 -14.09
N TYR A 149 -27.57 -5.54 -13.56
CA TYR A 149 -26.86 -4.43 -14.21
C TYR A 149 -25.47 -4.17 -13.61
N LYS A 150 -25.01 -5.02 -12.69
CA LYS A 150 -23.71 -4.91 -12.02
C LYS A 150 -23.48 -3.57 -11.31
N GLU A 151 -24.56 -2.98 -10.82
CA GLU A 151 -24.58 -1.66 -10.19
C GLU A 151 -25.44 -1.66 -8.93
N LEU A 152 -25.17 -0.74 -8.02
CA LEU A 152 -25.93 -0.52 -6.79
C LEU A 152 -25.71 0.92 -6.29
N LEU A 153 -26.73 1.52 -5.66
CA LEU A 153 -26.58 2.84 -5.03
C LEU A 153 -25.55 2.78 -3.90
N GLU A 154 -24.71 3.80 -3.77
CA GLU A 154 -23.67 3.89 -2.74
C GLU A 154 -24.25 3.71 -1.34
N LYS A 155 -25.33 4.42 -1.02
CA LYS A 155 -26.04 4.31 0.27
C LYS A 155 -26.50 2.88 0.60
N GLN A 156 -26.85 2.10 -0.42
CA GLN A 156 -27.25 0.70 -0.27
C GLN A 156 -26.06 -0.24 -0.10
N LEU A 157 -24.87 0.13 -0.57
CA LEU A 157 -23.62 -0.56 -0.26
C LEU A 157 -23.19 -0.23 1.17
N GLU A 158 -23.26 1.04 1.58
CA GLU A 158 -22.89 1.50 2.92
C GLU A 158 -23.74 0.90 4.03
N ALA A 159 -25.03 0.67 3.76
CA ALA A 159 -25.94 0.03 4.71
C ALA A 159 -25.62 -1.47 4.95
N ARG A 160 -24.72 -2.08 4.18
CA ARG A 160 -24.35 -3.49 4.31
C ARG A 160 -23.09 -3.64 5.13
N LYS A 161 -23.09 -4.68 5.98
CA LYS A 161 -21.85 -5.16 6.59
C LYS A 161 -21.03 -5.90 5.54
N ILE A 162 -19.83 -5.39 5.23
CA ILE A 162 -18.84 -6.13 4.44
C ILE A 162 -18.14 -7.12 5.37
N LEU A 163 -18.09 -8.39 4.96
CA LEU A 163 -17.44 -9.44 5.74
C LEU A 163 -15.94 -9.52 5.39
N GLY A 164 -15.11 -9.84 6.38
CA GLY A 164 -13.68 -10.11 6.17
C GLY A 164 -12.81 -8.86 6.01
N THR A 165 -13.33 -7.67 6.35
CA THR A 165 -12.57 -6.43 6.38
C THR A 165 -12.98 -5.58 7.58
N GLU A 166 -12.03 -4.83 8.13
CA GLU A 166 -12.27 -3.82 9.17
C GLU A 166 -12.46 -2.42 8.57
N PHE A 167 -12.21 -2.25 7.27
CA PHE A 167 -12.35 -0.96 6.60
C PHE A 167 -13.80 -0.69 6.20
N SER A 168 -14.16 0.59 6.17
CA SER A 168 -15.49 1.02 5.73
C SER A 168 -15.73 0.74 4.24
N VAL A 169 -17.00 0.65 3.86
CA VAL A 169 -17.41 0.53 2.45
C VAL A 169 -16.80 1.67 1.63
N LYS A 170 -16.87 2.90 2.16
CA LYS A 170 -16.30 4.10 1.54
C LYS A 170 -14.79 3.98 1.26
N PHE A 171 -14.02 3.42 2.20
CA PHE A 171 -12.57 3.22 2.02
C PHE A 171 -12.26 2.34 0.79
N HIS A 172 -13.03 1.27 0.61
CA HIS A 172 -12.88 0.39 -0.55
C HIS A 172 -13.42 1.00 -1.83
N LEU A 173 -14.52 1.76 -1.77
CA LEU A 173 -15.08 2.44 -2.94
C LEU A 173 -14.10 3.45 -3.53
N LEU A 174 -13.44 4.24 -2.70
CA LEU A 174 -12.39 5.18 -3.15
C LEU A 174 -11.28 4.46 -3.92
N ASP A 175 -10.86 3.28 -3.47
CA ASP A 175 -9.85 2.49 -4.18
C ASP A 175 -10.40 1.88 -5.47
N LEU A 176 -11.60 1.31 -5.43
CA LEU A 176 -12.24 0.69 -6.60
C LEU A 176 -12.51 1.69 -7.71
N ILE A 177 -12.99 2.88 -7.36
CA ILE A 177 -13.24 3.98 -8.29
C ILE A 177 -11.92 4.52 -8.82
N GLY A 178 -10.99 4.87 -7.93
CA GLY A 178 -9.71 5.46 -8.33
C GLY A 178 -8.79 4.51 -9.10
N SER A 179 -8.98 3.19 -8.97
CA SER A 179 -8.30 2.19 -9.79
C SER A 179 -9.03 1.86 -11.10
N GLY A 180 -10.22 2.43 -11.33
CA GLY A 180 -11.05 2.21 -12.51
C GLY A 180 -11.78 0.86 -12.53
N ARG A 181 -11.84 0.15 -11.41
CA ARG A 181 -12.60 -1.12 -11.27
C ARG A 181 -14.10 -0.89 -11.09
N CYS A 182 -14.46 0.25 -10.52
CA CYS A 182 -15.82 0.75 -10.45
C CYS A 182 -15.89 2.17 -11.02
N GLU A 183 -17.08 2.59 -11.41
CA GLU A 183 -17.42 3.96 -11.78
C GLU A 183 -18.53 4.47 -10.87
N SER A 184 -18.50 5.77 -10.53
CA SER A 184 -19.58 6.46 -9.82
C SER A 184 -20.36 7.31 -10.81
N ILE A 185 -21.67 7.13 -10.85
CA ILE A 185 -22.58 7.84 -11.75
C ILE A 185 -23.61 8.57 -10.89
N GLY A 186 -23.61 9.90 -10.97
CA GLY A 186 -24.61 10.73 -10.29
C GLY A 186 -26.02 10.46 -10.83
N THR A 187 -26.95 10.15 -9.94
CA THR A 187 -28.38 9.99 -10.27
C THR A 187 -29.24 10.89 -9.39
N THR A 188 -30.52 11.03 -9.73
CA THR A 188 -31.49 11.76 -8.90
C THR A 188 -31.66 11.18 -7.49
N SER A 189 -31.29 9.91 -7.29
CA SER A 189 -31.38 9.20 -6.01
C SER A 189 -30.04 9.11 -5.26
N GLY A 190 -29.00 9.77 -5.77
CA GLY A 190 -27.63 9.73 -5.26
C GLY A 190 -26.66 9.02 -6.20
N GLU A 191 -25.45 8.74 -5.70
CA GLU A 191 -24.40 8.10 -6.48
C GLU A 191 -24.70 6.61 -6.71
N LEU A 192 -24.62 6.19 -7.97
CA LEU A 192 -24.73 4.81 -8.41
C LEU A 192 -23.34 4.26 -8.70
N ILE A 193 -22.97 3.19 -8.00
CA ILE A 193 -21.69 2.52 -8.18
C ILE A 193 -21.88 1.36 -9.15
N LYS A 194 -21.11 1.35 -10.23
CA LYS A 194 -21.18 0.32 -11.27
C LYS A 194 -19.83 -0.34 -11.50
N LEU A 195 -19.84 -1.65 -11.68
CA LEU A 195 -18.64 -2.44 -11.95
C LEU A 195 -18.20 -2.26 -13.41
N THR A 196 -16.93 -1.94 -13.63
CA THR A 196 -16.36 -1.76 -14.98
C THR A 196 -15.88 -3.08 -15.57
N LYS A 197 -15.42 -3.06 -16.83
CA LYS A 197 -14.76 -4.22 -17.46
C LYS A 197 -13.50 -4.65 -16.69
N LYS A 198 -12.65 -3.70 -16.31
CA LYS A 198 -11.45 -3.95 -15.48
C LYS A 198 -11.84 -4.63 -14.16
N GLY A 199 -12.91 -4.16 -13.52
CA GLY A 199 -13.41 -4.79 -12.31
C GLY A 199 -13.92 -6.22 -12.53
N LEU A 200 -14.51 -6.53 -13.68
CA LEU A 200 -15.00 -7.87 -13.99
C LEU A 200 -13.86 -8.88 -14.22
N ASP A 201 -12.77 -8.45 -14.85
CA ASP A 201 -11.64 -9.31 -15.22
C ASP A 201 -10.82 -9.77 -13.99
N GLU A 202 -10.96 -9.09 -12.86
CA GLU A 202 -10.22 -9.37 -11.62
C GLU A 202 -10.99 -10.20 -10.56
N ILE A 203 -12.24 -10.61 -10.84
CA ILE A 203 -13.11 -11.38 -9.91
C ILE A 203 -13.28 -12.84 -10.36
#